data_AF-A0A8B8E9A6-F1
#
_entry.id   AF-A0A8B8E9A6-F1
#
_cell.length_a   1.000
_cell.length_b   1.000
_cell.length_c   1.000
_cell.angle_alpha   90.00
_cell.angle_beta   90.00
_cell.angle_gamma   90.00
#
_symmetry.space_group_name_H-M   'P 1'
#
loop_
_entity.id
_entity.type
_entity.pdbx_description
1 polymer ?
#
loop_
_entity_poly.entity_id
_entity_poly.type
_entity_poly.pdbx_seq_one_letter_code
_entity_poly.pdbx_strand_id
1 'polypeptide(L)'
;MKVHLVPVLAALVVAQGTEAALRSITTTMGSTKSTESVNECRDAPDVDCLLYSSDKICGEDSIYYPWAKVRCPLYCGFCQRPTLTILCKDEIPNCEDYSRDLCTNHLYRIFREKNCRKFCGICKDFDSVPNTDEIYG
;
A
#
# COMPACT_ATOMS: atom_id res chain seq x y z
N MET A 1 -55.15 15.43 54.87
CA MET A 1 -55.61 14.11 55.41
C MET A 1 -56.52 13.51 54.35
N LYS A 2 -56.36 12.29 53.85
CA LYS A 2 -55.72 11.08 54.41
C LYS A 2 -54.63 10.50 53.49
N VAL A 3 -53.72 9.76 54.09
CA VAL A 3 -52.70 8.92 53.43
C VAL A 3 -53.08 7.47 53.73
N HIS A 4 -53.19 6.63 52.70
CA HIS A 4 -53.28 5.16 52.81
C HIS A 4 -52.49 4.59 51.62
N LEU A 5 -51.21 4.26 51.77
CA LEU A 5 -50.60 3.13 52.49
C LEU A 5 -50.75 1.82 51.72
N VAL A 6 -49.63 1.41 51.10
CA VAL A 6 -49.41 0.16 50.37
C VAL A 6 -49.13 -0.98 51.34
N PRO A 7 -49.54 -2.22 51.04
CA PRO A 7 -48.82 -3.41 51.47
C PRO A 7 -48.17 -4.15 50.28
N VAL A 8 -46.91 -4.54 50.46
CA VAL A 8 -46.10 -5.31 49.50
C VAL A 8 -46.18 -6.80 49.83
N LEU A 9 -46.37 -7.64 48.81
CA LEU A 9 -46.09 -9.09 48.72
C LEU A 9 -45.84 -9.34 47.21
N ALA A 10 -44.68 -9.71 46.66
CA ALA A 10 -43.59 -10.60 47.10
C ALA A 10 -44.09 -12.05 47.38
N ALA A 11 -43.58 -13.10 46.73
CA ALA A 11 -42.60 -13.21 45.63
C ALA A 11 -42.65 -14.63 45.01
N LEU A 12 -41.75 -14.92 44.05
CA LEU A 12 -41.36 -16.27 43.54
C LEU A 12 -42.44 -16.97 42.68
N VAL A 13 -42.16 -17.79 41.65
CA VAL A 13 -40.94 -18.38 41.03
C VAL A 13 -41.24 -18.47 39.49
N VAL A 14 -40.33 -18.66 38.52
CA VAL A 14 -38.92 -19.09 38.43
C VAL A 14 -38.19 -18.21 37.38
N ALA A 15 -36.86 -18.11 37.44
CA ALA A 15 -36.01 -17.82 36.26
C ALA A 15 -34.81 -18.80 36.25
N GLN A 16 -34.66 -19.61 35.18
CA GLN A 16 -33.47 -20.45 34.87
C GLN A 16 -33.63 -21.14 33.50
N GLY A 17 -32.52 -21.40 32.79
CA GLY A 17 -32.47 -21.91 31.41
C GLY A 17 -32.11 -20.80 30.40
N THR A 18 -30.86 -20.51 30.01
CA THR A 18 -29.85 -21.37 29.33
C THR A 18 -30.52 -22.26 28.28
N GLU A 19 -30.25 -22.15 26.97
CA GLU A 19 -28.91 -22.14 26.34
C GLU A 19 -28.86 -21.38 25.00
N ALA A 20 -27.64 -21.08 24.54
CA ALA A 20 -27.38 -20.50 23.24
C ALA A 20 -27.47 -21.55 22.12
N ALA A 21 -28.63 -21.63 21.45
CA ALA A 21 -28.78 -22.39 20.22
C ALA A 21 -28.12 -21.67 19.02
N LEU A 22 -26.78 -21.62 19.01
CA LEU A 22 -26.00 -21.21 17.85
C LEU A 22 -26.30 -22.17 16.70
N ARG A 23 -27.03 -21.70 15.68
CA ARG A 23 -27.25 -22.47 14.46
C ARG A 23 -25.91 -22.69 13.77
N SER A 24 -25.38 -23.90 13.86
CA SER A 24 -24.22 -24.34 13.11
C SER A 24 -24.51 -24.28 11.61
N ILE A 25 -24.18 -23.15 10.99
CA ILE A 25 -23.98 -23.10 9.55
C ILE A 25 -22.68 -23.88 9.31
N THR A 26 -22.81 -25.14 8.90
CA THR A 26 -21.69 -25.93 8.37
C THR A 26 -21.31 -25.35 7.01
N THR A 27 -20.73 -24.14 7.02
CA THR A 27 -19.98 -23.63 5.89
C THR A 27 -18.81 -24.58 5.72
N THR A 28 -18.88 -25.39 4.67
CA THR A 28 -17.81 -26.29 4.25
C THR A 28 -16.50 -25.51 4.30
N MET A 29 -15.58 -25.93 5.17
CA MET A 29 -14.17 -25.58 5.01
C MET A 29 -13.65 -26.37 3.81
N GLY A 30 -14.12 -25.95 2.64
CA GLY A 30 -13.41 -26.12 1.40
C GLY A 30 -12.10 -25.39 1.63
N SER A 31 -11.08 -26.15 2.00
CA SER A 31 -9.71 -25.77 1.75
C SER A 31 -9.58 -25.67 0.23
N THR A 32 -10.05 -24.55 -0.32
CA THR A 32 -9.35 -23.92 -1.41
C THR A 32 -7.95 -23.73 -0.87
N LYS A 33 -7.11 -24.72 -1.17
CA LYS A 33 -5.67 -24.60 -1.20
C LYS A 33 -5.41 -23.28 -1.89
N SER A 34 -5.20 -22.23 -1.09
CA SER A 34 -4.54 -21.06 -1.57
C SER A 34 -3.21 -21.60 -2.08
N THR A 35 -3.10 -21.74 -3.39
CA THR A 35 -1.88 -21.30 -4.03
C THR A 35 -1.54 -19.99 -3.34
N GLU A 36 -0.52 -20.05 -2.49
CA GLU A 36 0.27 -18.88 -2.18
C GLU A 36 0.70 -18.36 -3.55
N SER A 37 -0.12 -17.46 -4.08
CA SER A 37 0.33 -16.40 -4.94
C SER A 37 1.50 -15.82 -4.16
N VAL A 38 2.72 -16.20 -4.56
CA VAL A 38 3.92 -15.47 -4.21
C VAL A 38 3.55 -14.03 -4.52
N ASN A 39 3.34 -13.22 -3.48
CA ASN A 39 2.84 -11.87 -3.63
C ASN A 39 3.96 -11.07 -4.24
N GLU A 40 4.05 -11.17 -5.57
CA GLU A 40 5.01 -10.48 -6.38
C GLU A 40 4.89 -9.00 -6.06
N CYS A 41 5.97 -8.45 -5.54
CA CYS A 41 6.00 -7.10 -5.02
C CYS A 41 5.92 -6.08 -6.17
N ARG A 42 4.71 -5.80 -6.62
CA ARG A 42 4.42 -4.87 -7.70
C ARG A 42 3.39 -3.84 -7.26
N ASP A 43 3.47 -2.68 -7.89
CA ASP A 43 2.42 -1.68 -7.80
C ASP A 43 1.15 -2.14 -8.53
N ALA A 44 0.01 -1.54 -8.19
CA ALA A 44 -1.25 -1.89 -8.81
C ALA A 44 -1.26 -1.48 -10.29
N PRO A 45 -1.62 -2.36 -11.23
CA PRO A 45 -1.47 -2.12 -12.67
C PRO A 45 -2.37 -0.99 -13.20
N ASP A 46 -3.37 -0.58 -12.44
CA ASP A 46 -4.28 0.53 -12.72
C ASP A 46 -3.89 1.85 -12.01
N VAL A 47 -2.67 1.94 -11.44
CA VAL A 47 -2.15 3.12 -10.76
C VAL A 47 -0.72 3.42 -11.22
N ASP A 48 -0.49 4.57 -11.84
CA ASP A 48 0.87 5.07 -12.05
C ASP A 48 1.38 5.72 -10.75
N CYS A 49 2.01 4.92 -9.90
CA CYS A 49 2.59 5.37 -8.63
C CYS A 49 3.65 6.47 -8.81
N LEU A 50 4.30 6.55 -9.98
CA LEU A 50 5.27 7.59 -10.30
C LEU A 50 4.62 8.97 -10.51
N LEU A 51 3.30 9.11 -10.58
CA LEU A 51 2.64 10.42 -10.60
C LEU A 51 2.53 11.08 -9.22
N TYR A 52 2.59 10.30 -8.14
CA TYR A 52 2.45 10.82 -6.78
C TYR A 52 3.80 11.26 -6.21
N SER A 53 3.77 12.01 -5.10
CA SER A 53 4.98 12.32 -4.33
C SER A 53 5.16 11.25 -3.25
N SER A 54 6.31 10.58 -3.25
CA SER A 54 6.73 9.62 -2.22
C SER A 54 6.47 10.15 -0.82
N ASP A 55 6.90 11.38 -0.56
CA ASP A 55 6.81 12.07 0.74
C ASP A 55 5.36 12.36 1.16
N LYS A 56 4.39 12.19 0.24
CA LYS A 56 2.96 12.37 0.49
C LYS A 56 2.18 11.07 0.58
N ILE A 57 2.63 9.98 -0.05
CA ILE A 57 1.91 8.70 -0.03
C ILE A 57 2.60 7.59 0.77
N CYS A 58 3.93 7.63 0.92
CA CYS A 58 4.70 6.54 1.51
C CYS A 58 5.02 6.73 3.02
N GLY A 59 4.96 7.96 3.55
CA GLY A 59 5.22 8.22 4.97
C GLY A 59 4.14 7.64 5.88
N GLU A 60 4.52 7.02 7.00
CA GLU A 60 3.59 6.28 7.88
C GLU A 60 2.51 7.16 8.55
N ASP A 61 2.81 8.44 8.69
CA ASP A 61 1.93 9.49 9.20
C ASP A 61 0.95 10.03 8.14
N SER A 62 1.12 9.66 6.87
CA SER A 62 0.23 10.09 5.80
C SER A 62 -1.13 9.42 5.86
N ILE A 63 -2.20 10.21 5.65
CA ILE A 63 -3.56 9.71 5.41
C ILE A 63 -3.64 8.74 4.22
N TYR A 64 -2.68 8.79 3.29
CA TYR A 64 -2.61 7.90 2.13
C TYR A 64 -1.79 6.63 2.37
N TYR A 65 -1.08 6.51 3.50
CA TYR A 65 -0.25 5.34 3.82
C TYR A 65 -0.99 3.99 3.75
N PRO A 66 -2.25 3.85 4.24
CA PRO A 66 -2.99 2.60 4.09
C PRO A 66 -3.30 2.25 2.62
N TRP A 67 -3.54 3.25 1.78
CA TRP A 67 -3.76 3.07 0.34
C TRP A 67 -2.46 2.70 -0.37
N ALA A 68 -1.35 3.39 -0.07
CA ALA A 68 -0.05 3.15 -0.68
C ALA A 68 0.47 1.73 -0.37
N LYS A 69 0.23 1.21 0.85
CA LYS A 69 0.55 -0.18 1.21
C LYS A 69 -0.12 -1.25 0.36
N VAL A 70 -1.26 -0.94 -0.26
CA VAL A 70 -2.01 -1.87 -1.12
C VAL A 70 -1.78 -1.58 -2.61
N ARG A 71 -1.48 -0.33 -2.97
CA ARG A 71 -1.54 0.15 -4.35
C ARG A 71 -0.19 0.57 -4.94
N CYS A 72 0.75 0.98 -4.08
CA CYS A 72 2.11 1.37 -4.46
C CYS A 72 3.19 0.71 -3.57
N PRO A 73 3.12 -0.60 -3.23
CA PRO A 73 4.03 -1.21 -2.27
C PRO A 73 5.46 -1.37 -2.79
N LEU A 74 5.69 -1.42 -4.10
CA LEU A 74 7.03 -1.43 -4.69
C LEU A 74 7.58 -0.01 -4.75
N TYR A 75 6.81 0.96 -5.27
CA TYR A 75 7.22 2.37 -5.34
C TYR A 75 7.55 2.95 -3.95
N CYS A 76 6.78 2.60 -2.93
CA CYS A 76 7.03 3.04 -1.55
C CYS A 76 8.02 2.16 -0.77
N GLY A 77 8.58 1.10 -1.37
CA GLY A 77 9.55 0.22 -0.71
C GLY A 77 9.00 -0.61 0.45
N PHE A 78 7.67 -0.76 0.56
CA PHE A 78 7.01 -1.61 1.57
C PHE A 78 7.21 -3.11 1.30
N CYS A 79 7.61 -3.45 0.08
CA CYS A 79 8.12 -4.75 -0.30
C CYS A 79 9.32 -4.56 -1.26
N GLN A 80 9.99 -5.65 -1.63
CA GLN A 80 11.13 -5.62 -2.56
C GLN A 80 10.99 -6.71 -3.64
N ARG A 81 11.51 -6.44 -4.84
CA ARG A 81 11.81 -7.43 -5.90
C ARG A 81 13.32 -7.44 -6.17
N PRO A 82 13.87 -8.48 -6.83
CA PRO A 82 15.22 -8.43 -7.36
C PRO A 82 15.46 -7.13 -8.15
N THR A 83 16.61 -6.51 -7.95
CA THR A 83 17.03 -5.32 -8.69
C THR A 83 18.17 -5.66 -9.63
N LEU A 84 18.24 -4.94 -10.75
CA LEU A 84 19.37 -4.97 -11.66
C LEU A 84 20.25 -3.74 -11.38
N THR A 85 21.54 -3.99 -11.15
CA THR A 85 22.54 -2.92 -11.12
C THR A 85 22.87 -2.52 -12.56
N ILE A 86 22.50 -1.31 -12.95
CA ILE A 86 22.74 -0.75 -14.28
C ILE A 86 23.75 0.40 -14.21
N LEU A 87 24.41 0.69 -15.34
CA LEU A 87 25.32 1.83 -15.42
C LEU A 87 24.54 3.15 -15.26
N CYS A 88 25.07 4.09 -14.48
CA CYS A 88 24.52 5.43 -14.43
C CYS A 88 24.86 6.19 -15.72
N LYS A 89 23.83 6.44 -16.52
CA LYS A 89 23.86 7.27 -17.72
C LYS A 89 22.58 8.08 -17.83
N ASP A 90 22.62 9.13 -18.64
CA ASP A 90 21.42 9.72 -19.21
C ASP A 90 20.93 8.86 -20.39
N GLU A 91 19.63 8.81 -20.61
CA GLU A 91 19.03 8.02 -21.69
C GLU A 91 18.90 8.84 -22.98
N ILE A 92 18.73 10.16 -22.87
CA ILE A 92 18.77 11.08 -24.01
C ILE A 92 20.10 11.83 -24.02
N PRO A 93 20.67 12.14 -25.21
CA PRO A 93 22.00 12.73 -25.31
C PRO A 93 22.04 14.22 -24.93
N ASN A 94 20.90 14.91 -24.91
CA ASN A 94 20.81 16.36 -24.86
C ASN A 94 20.34 16.91 -23.49
N CYS A 95 20.53 16.17 -22.40
CA CYS A 95 20.15 16.63 -21.06
C CYS A 95 20.78 17.98 -20.67
N GLU A 96 21.97 18.27 -21.20
CA GLU A 96 22.72 19.51 -21.02
C GLU A 96 22.18 20.73 -21.78
N ASP A 97 21.36 20.54 -22.81
CA ASP A 97 20.67 21.63 -23.53
C ASP A 97 19.47 22.18 -22.75
N TYR A 98 18.95 21.42 -21.78
CA TYR A 98 17.84 21.86 -20.93
C TYR A 98 18.35 22.76 -19.80
N SER A 99 17.50 23.71 -19.41
CA SER A 99 17.75 24.55 -18.24
C SER A 99 17.94 23.72 -16.97
N ARG A 100 18.80 24.21 -16.06
CA ARG A 100 19.14 23.55 -14.79
C ARG A 100 17.93 23.34 -13.87
N ASP A 101 16.83 24.06 -14.07
CA ASP A 101 15.58 23.82 -13.35
C ASP A 101 14.94 22.47 -13.67
N LEU A 102 15.31 21.81 -14.78
CA LEU A 102 14.95 20.41 -15.06
C LEU A 102 15.17 19.50 -13.84
N CYS A 103 16.28 19.73 -13.12
CA CYS A 103 16.72 18.91 -12.01
C CYS A 103 16.00 19.22 -10.68
N THR A 104 15.38 20.39 -10.53
CA THR A 104 14.77 20.84 -9.26
C THR A 104 13.25 20.99 -9.35
N ASN A 105 12.73 21.43 -10.50
CA ASN A 105 11.32 21.68 -10.74
C ASN A 105 10.52 20.36 -10.68
N HIS A 106 9.49 20.31 -9.83
CA HIS A 106 8.70 19.10 -9.62
C HIS A 106 7.93 18.65 -10.86
N LEU A 107 7.58 19.58 -11.77
CA LEU A 107 6.89 19.27 -13.03
C LEU A 107 7.71 18.33 -13.94
N TYR A 108 9.04 18.39 -13.84
CA TYR A 108 9.95 17.58 -14.65
C TYR A 108 10.46 16.33 -13.94
N ARG A 109 9.97 15.99 -12.74
CA ARG A 109 10.49 14.88 -11.92
C ARG A 109 10.57 13.56 -12.71
N ILE A 110 9.46 13.12 -13.29
CA ILE A 110 9.37 11.86 -14.05
C ILE A 110 10.28 11.91 -15.29
N PHE A 111 10.37 13.08 -15.95
CA PHE A 111 11.25 13.24 -17.11
C PHE A 111 12.72 13.09 -16.73
N ARG A 112 13.20 13.77 -15.68
CA ARG A 112 14.61 13.64 -15.26
C ARG A 112 14.93 12.25 -14.71
N GLU A 113 14.01 11.62 -13.99
CA GLU A 113 14.18 10.27 -13.44
C GLU A 113 14.26 9.20 -14.53
N LYS A 114 13.60 9.40 -15.68
CA LYS A 114 13.68 8.48 -16.83
C LYS A 114 14.81 8.82 -17.81
N ASN A 115 15.12 10.10 -18.02
CA ASN A 115 15.95 10.54 -19.15
C ASN A 115 17.29 11.17 -18.75
N CYS A 116 17.36 11.87 -17.60
CA CYS A 116 18.47 12.77 -17.26
C CYS A 116 19.02 12.54 -15.84
N ARG A 117 19.10 11.26 -15.42
CA ARG A 117 19.51 10.89 -14.06
C ARG A 117 20.95 11.29 -13.73
N LYS A 118 21.87 11.15 -14.67
CA LYS A 118 23.29 11.46 -14.47
C LYS A 118 23.51 12.97 -14.50
N PHE A 119 22.95 13.67 -15.49
CA PHE A 119 22.97 15.12 -15.57
C PHE A 119 22.41 15.81 -14.31
N CYS A 120 21.31 15.28 -13.77
CA CYS A 120 20.69 15.77 -12.54
C CYS A 120 21.28 15.19 -11.24
N GLY A 121 22.30 14.33 -11.30
CA GLY A 121 22.96 13.77 -10.11
C GLY A 121 22.10 12.81 -9.29
N ILE A 122 21.04 12.24 -9.89
CA ILE A 122 20.16 11.22 -9.28
C ILE A 122 20.93 9.91 -9.10
N CYS A 123 21.81 9.56 -10.05
CA CYS A 123 22.76 8.46 -9.93
C CYS A 123 24.20 8.96 -10.12
N LYS A 124 25.20 8.11 -9.84
CA LYS A 124 26.64 8.44 -9.99
C LYS A 124 27.38 7.49 -10.93
N ASP A 125 27.72 6.31 -10.43
CA ASP A 125 28.48 5.28 -11.16
C ASP A 125 27.54 4.18 -11.66
N PHE A 126 26.73 3.65 -10.74
CA PHE A 126 25.69 2.65 -10.99
C PHE A 126 24.37 3.07 -10.34
N ASP A 127 23.30 2.41 -10.74
CA ASP A 127 21.94 2.60 -10.22
C ASP A 127 21.27 1.23 -10.04
N SER A 128 20.33 1.12 -9.11
CA SER A 128 19.64 -0.14 -8.76
C SER A 128 18.17 -0.03 -9.11
N VAL A 129 17.77 -0.57 -10.27
CA VAL A 129 16.38 -0.52 -10.75
C VAL A 129 15.66 -1.85 -10.51
N PRO A 130 14.34 -1.88 -10.26
CA PRO A 130 13.59 -3.13 -10.19
C PRO A 130 13.74 -3.96 -11.47
N ASN A 131 13.96 -5.27 -11.35
CA ASN A 131 14.03 -6.17 -12.50
C ASN A 131 12.64 -6.28 -13.16
N THR A 132 12.41 -5.62 -14.28
CA THR A 132 11.12 -5.65 -15.00
C THR A 132 11.06 -6.76 -16.07
N ASP A 133 12.21 -7.32 -16.44
CA ASP A 133 12.31 -8.31 -17.54
C ASP A 133 11.71 -9.67 -17.16
N GLU A 134 11.66 -10.01 -15.86
CA GLU A 134 10.99 -11.20 -15.33
C GLU A 134 9.45 -11.20 -15.48
N ILE A 135 8.83 -10.08 -15.90
CA ILE A 135 7.35 -9.96 -16.05
C ILE A 135 6.88 -10.15 -17.51
N TYR A 136 7.77 -10.00 -18.50
CA TYR A 136 7.42 -10.04 -19.93
C TYR A 136 7.98 -11.28 -20.67
N GLY A 137 8.34 -12.34 -19.94
CA GLY A 137 8.76 -13.64 -20.46
C GLY A 137 7.61 -14.61 -20.70
#